data_AF-A0A223B2I5-F1
#
_entry.id   AF-A0A223B2I5-F1
#
_cell.length_a   1.000
_cell.length_b   1.000
_cell.length_c   1.000
_cell.angle_alpha   90.00
_cell.angle_beta   90.00
_cell.angle_gamma   90.00
#
_symmetry.space_group_name_H-M   'P 1'
#
loop_
_entity.id
_entity.type
_entity.pdbx_description
1 polymer ?
#
loop_
_entity_poly.entity_id
_entity_poly.type
_entity_poly.pdbx_seq_one_letter_code
_entity_poly.pdbx_strand_id
1 'polypeptide(L)'
;MIKISIRKIFARYDDLLSVTAVLTVTVTLLSGVLCFDGVRTERRIQKYISDDLSVEQSTRLSAFEEQACLPATAEIRETINTYEANVEAEKQRWLADQERRVAKLRKKREAKEEKARIKKEAERNTKRTYKGSWSGQRISRSRGSVMGPSGRETYYNLNMASCVSIMRSKGFSEKKYPYAVRNDGVKTLGGYVMVAANLSIRPKGSFIMTSVGTGIVVDTGGFASRNPTQLDIATDW
;
A
#
# COMPACT_ATOMS: atom_id res chain seq x y z
N MET A 1 -93.35 -30.70 2.85
CA MET A 1 -93.33 -29.42 2.10
C MET A 1 -92.55 -28.29 2.77
N ILE A 2 -92.52 -28.17 4.10
CA ILE A 2 -91.91 -27.01 4.79
C ILE A 2 -90.37 -26.93 4.67
N LYS A 3 -89.66 -28.07 4.64
CA LYS A 3 -88.17 -28.11 4.53
C LYS A 3 -87.60 -27.59 3.20
N ILE A 4 -88.37 -27.63 2.10
CA ILE A 4 -87.89 -27.23 0.76
C ILE A 4 -88.00 -25.70 0.58
N SER A 5 -88.97 -25.06 1.22
CA SER A 5 -89.20 -23.60 1.10
C SER A 5 -88.14 -22.79 1.87
N ILE A 6 -87.76 -23.23 3.06
CA ILE A 6 -86.75 -22.56 3.90
C ILE A 6 -85.36 -22.61 3.25
N ARG A 7 -84.98 -23.74 2.61
CA ARG A 7 -83.70 -23.86 1.90
C ARG A 7 -83.58 -22.91 0.70
N LYS A 8 -84.67 -22.67 -0.03
CA LYS A 8 -84.67 -21.74 -1.17
C LYS A 8 -84.58 -20.26 -0.74
N ILE A 9 -85.13 -19.92 0.43
CA ILE A 9 -85.04 -18.55 0.98
C ILE A 9 -83.63 -18.27 1.51
N PHE A 10 -83.02 -19.22 2.23
CA PHE A 10 -81.63 -19.10 2.70
C PHE A 10 -80.63 -18.99 1.54
N ALA A 11 -80.75 -19.83 0.50
CA ALA A 11 -79.88 -19.75 -0.67
C ALA A 11 -79.97 -18.38 -1.38
N ARG A 12 -81.17 -17.80 -1.48
CA ARG A 12 -81.37 -16.47 -2.07
C ARG A 12 -80.79 -15.33 -1.21
N TYR A 13 -80.78 -15.52 0.11
CA TYR A 13 -80.21 -14.55 1.06
C TYR A 13 -78.67 -14.59 1.03
N ASP A 14 -78.08 -15.79 0.95
CA ASP A 14 -76.64 -15.98 0.79
C ASP A 14 -76.13 -15.44 -0.56
N ASP A 15 -76.87 -15.64 -1.65
CA ASP A 15 -76.55 -15.05 -2.95
C ASP A 15 -76.63 -13.50 -2.91
N LEU A 16 -77.63 -12.93 -2.25
CA LEU A 16 -77.75 -11.47 -2.13
C LEU A 16 -76.64 -10.87 -1.23
N LEU A 17 -76.28 -11.56 -0.15
CA LEU A 17 -75.16 -11.16 0.72
C LEU A 17 -73.81 -11.25 -0.01
N SER A 18 -73.60 -12.26 -0.84
CA SER A 18 -72.37 -12.40 -1.62
C SER A 18 -72.24 -11.31 -2.69
N VAL A 19 -73.31 -10.98 -3.42
CA VAL A 19 -73.30 -9.92 -4.44
C VAL A 19 -73.07 -8.54 -3.81
N THR A 20 -73.72 -8.24 -2.69
CA THR A 20 -73.54 -6.97 -1.98
C THR A 20 -72.14 -6.85 -1.35
N ALA A 21 -71.56 -7.94 -0.85
CA ALA A 21 -70.18 -7.97 -0.36
C ALA A 21 -69.17 -7.71 -1.50
N VAL A 22 -69.38 -8.31 -2.68
CA VAL A 22 -68.50 -8.09 -3.84
C VAL A 22 -68.59 -6.64 -4.35
N LEU A 23 -69.79 -6.07 -4.41
CA LEU A 23 -69.99 -4.68 -4.83
C LEU A 23 -69.38 -3.68 -3.84
N THR A 24 -69.51 -3.91 -2.53
CA THR A 24 -68.91 -3.02 -1.52
C THR A 24 -67.38 -3.11 -1.51
N VAL A 25 -66.81 -4.31 -1.65
CA VAL A 25 -65.35 -4.49 -1.76
C VAL A 25 -64.80 -3.85 -3.04
N THR A 26 -65.48 -3.99 -4.18
CA THR A 26 -65.02 -3.39 -5.44
C THR A 26 -65.10 -1.86 -5.40
N VAL A 27 -66.18 -1.28 -4.88
CA VAL A 27 -66.31 0.19 -4.73
C VAL A 27 -65.29 0.76 -3.75
N THR A 28 -65.04 0.08 -2.63
CA THR A 28 -64.02 0.52 -1.66
C THR A 28 -62.60 0.42 -2.21
N LEU A 29 -62.28 -0.63 -2.98
CA LEU A 29 -60.99 -0.75 -3.66
C LEU A 29 -60.80 0.34 -4.73
N LEU A 30 -61.82 0.60 -5.56
CA LEU A 30 -61.77 1.67 -6.57
C LEU A 30 -61.62 3.05 -5.93
N SER A 31 -62.36 3.34 -4.85
CA SER A 31 -62.22 4.58 -4.10
C SER A 31 -60.82 4.69 -3.48
N GLY A 32 -60.27 3.60 -2.93
CA GLY A 32 -58.91 3.57 -2.40
C GLY A 32 -57.84 3.87 -3.45
N VAL A 33 -57.97 3.31 -4.66
CA VAL A 33 -57.05 3.57 -5.78
C VAL A 33 -57.12 5.04 -6.22
N LEU A 34 -58.33 5.58 -6.41
CA LEU A 34 -58.52 6.98 -6.80
C LEU A 34 -57.96 7.96 -5.74
N CYS A 35 -58.19 7.69 -4.45
CA CYS A 35 -57.64 8.49 -3.37
C CYS A 35 -56.11 8.39 -3.30
N PHE A 36 -55.53 7.20 -3.50
CA PHE A 36 -54.09 7.01 -3.48
C PHE A 36 -53.39 7.72 -4.65
N ASP A 37 -53.97 7.64 -5.84
CA ASP A 37 -53.46 8.34 -7.03
C ASP A 37 -53.59 9.86 -6.88
N GLY A 38 -54.69 10.34 -6.29
CA GLY A 38 -54.86 11.76 -5.94
C GLY A 38 -53.77 12.27 -5.00
N VAL A 39 -53.54 11.58 -3.88
CA VAL A 39 -52.49 11.92 -2.90
C VAL A 39 -51.10 11.87 -3.53
N ARG A 40 -50.84 10.89 -4.40
CA ARG A 40 -49.55 10.76 -5.10
C ARG A 40 -49.32 11.90 -6.09
N THR A 41 -50.38 12.36 -6.76
CA THR A 41 -50.33 13.46 -7.72
C THR A 41 -50.11 14.80 -7.00
N GLU A 42 -50.81 15.06 -5.90
CA GLU A 42 -50.59 16.26 -5.09
C GLU A 42 -49.17 16.30 -4.51
N ARG A 43 -48.63 15.19 -4.00
CA ARG A 43 -47.23 15.15 -3.53
C ARG A 43 -46.22 15.42 -4.65
N ARG A 44 -46.50 14.95 -5.87
CA ARG A 44 -45.66 15.24 -7.05
C ARG A 44 -45.74 16.71 -7.44
N ILE A 45 -46.93 17.30 -7.44
CA ILE A 45 -47.14 18.72 -7.73
C ILE A 45 -46.47 19.59 -6.66
N GLN A 46 -46.64 19.27 -5.38
CA GLN A 46 -45.99 19.99 -4.28
C GLN A 46 -44.46 19.92 -4.37
N LYS A 47 -43.92 18.75 -4.71
CA LYS A 47 -42.47 18.58 -4.92
C LYS A 47 -41.98 19.31 -6.16
N TYR A 48 -42.74 19.29 -7.26
CA TYR A 48 -42.40 20.04 -8.47
C TYR A 48 -42.42 21.54 -8.21
N ILE A 49 -43.44 22.05 -7.51
CA ILE A 49 -43.55 23.46 -7.13
C ILE A 49 -42.41 23.84 -6.16
N SER A 50 -42.08 23.01 -5.16
CA SER A 50 -40.98 23.34 -4.24
C SER A 50 -39.62 23.36 -4.93
N ASP A 51 -39.36 22.38 -5.80
CA ASP A 51 -38.05 22.19 -6.42
C ASP A 51 -37.85 23.19 -7.57
N ASP A 52 -38.84 23.38 -8.46
CA ASP A 52 -38.73 24.23 -9.65
C ASP A 52 -38.90 25.73 -9.29
N LEU A 53 -39.83 26.07 -8.39
CA LEU A 53 -40.04 27.46 -7.98
C LEU A 53 -38.87 28.00 -7.15
N SER A 54 -38.22 27.18 -6.32
CA SER A 54 -37.04 27.62 -5.55
C SER A 54 -35.80 27.77 -6.44
N VAL A 55 -35.61 26.88 -7.42
CA VAL A 55 -34.49 26.97 -8.37
C VAL A 55 -34.68 28.17 -9.30
N GLU A 56 -35.87 28.39 -9.86
CA GLU A 56 -36.10 29.49 -10.79
C GLU A 56 -36.05 30.85 -10.10
N GLN A 57 -36.62 30.98 -8.88
CA GLN A 57 -36.47 32.19 -8.07
C GLN A 57 -35.03 32.42 -7.64
N SER A 58 -34.30 31.37 -7.22
CA SER A 58 -32.87 31.48 -6.87
C SER A 58 -32.02 31.88 -8.08
N THR A 59 -32.31 31.34 -9.27
CA THR A 59 -31.57 31.63 -10.50
C THR A 59 -31.88 33.05 -11.00
N ARG A 60 -33.13 33.50 -10.87
CA ARG A 60 -33.51 34.89 -11.19
C ARG A 60 -32.93 35.87 -10.19
N LEU A 61 -32.90 35.56 -8.90
CA LEU A 61 -32.22 36.36 -7.87
C LEU A 61 -30.72 36.44 -8.13
N SER A 62 -30.07 35.32 -8.44
CA SER A 62 -28.64 35.32 -8.77
C SER A 62 -28.36 36.10 -10.05
N ALA A 63 -29.22 35.99 -11.08
CA ALA A 63 -29.10 36.75 -12.32
C ALA A 63 -29.36 38.26 -12.12
N PHE A 64 -30.33 38.63 -11.27
CA PHE A 64 -30.62 40.02 -10.93
C PHE A 64 -29.49 40.65 -10.12
N GLU A 65 -28.89 39.91 -9.18
CA GLU A 65 -27.70 40.32 -8.43
C GLU A 65 -26.44 40.41 -9.31
N GLU A 66 -26.27 39.48 -10.25
CA GLU A 66 -25.18 39.49 -11.23
C GLU A 66 -25.30 40.69 -12.18
N GLN A 67 -26.53 41.11 -12.51
CA GLN A 67 -26.81 42.26 -13.35
C GLN A 67 -26.77 43.60 -12.59
N ALA A 68 -26.91 43.59 -11.26
CA ALA A 68 -26.92 44.80 -10.42
C ALA A 68 -25.53 45.26 -9.93
N CYS A 69 -24.47 44.44 -10.06
CA CYS A 69 -23.09 44.76 -9.67
C CYS A 69 -22.98 45.51 -8.32
N LEU A 70 -23.74 45.05 -7.31
CA LEU A 70 -23.72 45.67 -5.98
C LEU A 70 -22.36 45.35 -5.32
N PRO A 71 -21.59 46.35 -4.87
CA PRO A 71 -20.21 46.13 -4.39
C PRO A 71 -20.15 45.14 -3.21
N ALA A 72 -21.17 45.12 -2.36
CA ALA A 72 -21.26 44.21 -1.22
C ALA A 72 -21.36 42.71 -1.61
N THR A 73 -21.99 42.36 -2.74
CA THR A 73 -22.10 40.95 -3.17
C THR A 73 -20.85 40.48 -3.91
N ALA A 74 -20.11 41.38 -4.56
CA ALA A 74 -18.83 41.10 -5.18
C ALA A 74 -17.74 40.75 -4.14
N GLU A 75 -17.63 41.52 -3.06
CA GLU A 75 -16.69 41.27 -1.96
C GLU A 75 -16.96 39.92 -1.25
N ILE A 76 -18.23 39.58 -1.04
CA ILE A 76 -18.63 38.29 -0.45
C ILE A 76 -18.25 37.13 -1.37
N ARG A 77 -18.48 37.24 -2.69
CA ARG A 77 -18.09 36.22 -3.68
C ARG A 77 -16.58 36.02 -3.72
N GLU A 78 -15.79 37.10 -3.67
CA GLU A 78 -14.33 37.01 -3.59
C GLU A 78 -13.88 36.30 -2.31
N THR A 79 -14.51 36.61 -1.17
CA THR A 79 -14.22 35.95 0.11
C THR A 79 -14.55 34.45 0.09
N ILE A 80 -15.67 34.06 -0.54
CA ILE A 80 -16.05 32.65 -0.72
C ILE A 80 -15.05 31.95 -1.64
N ASN A 81 -14.72 32.54 -2.80
CA ASN A 81 -13.77 31.96 -3.75
C ASN A 81 -12.39 31.78 -3.13
N THR A 82 -11.92 32.75 -2.35
CA THR A 82 -10.63 32.65 -1.64
C THR A 82 -10.67 31.59 -0.54
N TYR A 83 -11.77 31.46 0.19
CA TYR A 83 -11.98 30.39 1.16
C TYR A 83 -11.96 29.00 0.49
N GLU A 84 -12.72 28.81 -0.59
CA GLU A 84 -12.76 27.55 -1.33
C GLU A 84 -11.38 27.20 -1.91
N ALA A 85 -10.66 28.18 -2.45
CA ALA A 85 -9.29 28.00 -2.94
C ALA A 85 -8.33 27.59 -1.81
N ASN A 86 -8.47 28.17 -0.61
CA ASN A 86 -7.67 27.80 0.55
C ASN A 86 -7.98 26.38 1.03
N VAL A 87 -9.26 26.00 1.10
CA VAL A 87 -9.69 24.64 1.47
C VAL A 87 -9.17 23.61 0.48
N GLU A 88 -9.28 23.87 -0.83
CA GLU A 88 -8.75 22.95 -1.84
C GLU A 88 -7.21 22.91 -1.78
N ALA A 89 -6.54 24.04 -1.58
CA ALA A 89 -5.08 24.07 -1.39
C ALA A 89 -4.63 23.27 -0.15
N GLU A 90 -5.35 23.34 0.97
CA GLU A 90 -5.09 22.53 2.16
C GLU A 90 -5.29 21.04 1.90
N LYS A 91 -6.37 20.67 1.21
CA LYS A 91 -6.64 19.29 0.82
C LYS A 91 -5.54 18.74 -0.10
N GLN A 92 -5.08 19.52 -1.08
CA GLN A 92 -3.97 19.15 -1.96
C GLN A 92 -2.66 18.96 -1.18
N ARG A 93 -2.37 19.86 -0.22
CA ARG A 93 -1.21 19.72 0.68
C ARG A 93 -1.30 18.46 1.54
N TRP A 94 -2.48 18.15 2.08
CA TRP A 94 -2.71 16.95 2.88
C TRP A 94 -2.51 15.67 2.05
N LEU A 95 -3.07 15.61 0.83
CA LEU A 95 -2.88 14.50 -0.09
C LEU A 95 -1.39 14.31 -0.42
N ALA A 96 -0.68 15.39 -0.73
CA ALA A 96 0.75 15.34 -1.00
C ALA A 96 1.57 14.85 0.21
N ASP A 97 1.21 15.22 1.44
CA ASP A 97 1.86 14.68 2.65
C ASP A 97 1.57 13.18 2.83
N GLN A 98 0.33 12.75 2.61
CA GLN A 98 0.00 11.32 2.65
C GLN A 98 0.79 10.51 1.62
N GLU A 99 0.88 10.99 0.38
CA GLU A 99 1.66 10.35 -0.67
C GLU A 99 3.14 10.24 -0.30
N ARG A 100 3.74 11.32 0.26
CA ARG A 100 5.13 11.31 0.75
C ARG A 100 5.33 10.27 1.85
N ARG A 101 4.39 10.17 2.79
CA ARG A 101 4.43 9.18 3.89
C ARG A 101 4.34 7.76 3.35
N VAL A 102 3.39 7.48 2.46
CA VAL A 102 3.22 6.17 1.81
C VAL A 102 4.47 5.81 1.00
N ALA A 103 5.03 6.74 0.22
CA ALA A 103 6.25 6.53 -0.55
C ALA A 103 7.46 6.20 0.35
N LYS A 104 7.62 6.90 1.48
CA LYS A 104 8.67 6.62 2.47
C LYS A 104 8.51 5.23 3.09
N LEU A 105 7.30 4.83 3.46
CA LEU A 105 7.00 3.50 4.00
C LEU A 105 7.28 2.41 2.97
N ARG A 106 6.86 2.61 1.72
CA ARG A 106 7.12 1.68 0.62
C ARG A 106 8.62 1.48 0.39
N LYS A 107 9.39 2.57 0.30
CA LYS A 107 10.87 2.51 0.19
C LYS A 107 11.51 1.75 1.36
N LYS A 108 11.03 1.98 2.59
CA LYS A 108 11.51 1.27 3.79
C LYS A 108 11.19 -0.23 3.73
N ARG A 109 10.00 -0.60 3.26
CA ARG A 109 9.58 -2.00 3.07
C ARG A 109 10.41 -2.70 2.01
N GLU A 110 10.56 -2.10 0.83
CA GLU A 110 11.38 -2.63 -0.27
C GLU A 110 12.84 -2.84 0.18
N ALA A 111 13.42 -1.88 0.91
CA ALA A 111 14.78 -2.02 1.45
C ALA A 111 14.89 -3.16 2.50
N LYS A 112 13.86 -3.37 3.31
CA LYS A 112 13.82 -4.46 4.30
C LYS A 112 13.70 -5.82 3.62
N GLU A 113 12.83 -5.93 2.62
CA GLU A 113 12.63 -7.14 1.81
C GLU A 113 13.91 -7.50 1.03
N GLU A 114 14.57 -6.51 0.43
CA GLU A 114 15.86 -6.70 -0.25
C GLU A 114 16.93 -7.24 0.69
N LYS A 115 17.08 -6.62 1.87
CA LYS A 115 18.03 -7.11 2.89
C LYS A 115 17.70 -8.53 3.35
N ALA A 116 16.42 -8.86 3.52
CA ALA A 116 15.99 -10.20 3.89
C ALA A 116 16.29 -11.23 2.78
N ARG A 117 16.09 -10.86 1.51
CA ARG A 117 16.43 -11.70 0.35
C ARG A 117 17.93 -11.98 0.29
N ILE A 118 18.75 -10.94 0.41
CA ILE A 118 20.21 -11.05 0.41
C ILE A 118 20.70 -11.90 1.59
N LYS A 119 20.13 -11.72 2.78
CA LYS A 119 20.46 -12.56 3.94
C LYS A 119 20.13 -14.05 3.69
N LYS A 120 18.95 -14.35 3.15
CA LYS A 120 18.58 -15.72 2.77
C LYS A 120 19.50 -16.30 1.70
N GLU A 121 19.91 -15.49 0.72
CA GLU A 121 20.89 -15.88 -0.28
C GLU A 121 22.25 -16.20 0.36
N ALA A 122 22.72 -15.33 1.25
CA ALA A 122 23.95 -15.53 2.00
C ALA A 122 23.94 -16.83 2.80
N GLU A 123 22.85 -17.11 3.52
CA GLU A 123 22.67 -18.36 4.26
C GLU A 123 22.68 -19.60 3.34
N ARG A 124 22.02 -19.52 2.16
CA ARG A 124 22.06 -20.61 1.17
C ARG A 124 23.46 -20.85 0.63
N ASN A 125 24.17 -19.79 0.24
CA ASN A 125 25.54 -19.87 -0.28
C ASN A 125 26.53 -20.38 0.79
N THR A 126 26.31 -20.00 2.04
CA THR A 126 27.06 -20.51 3.20
C THR A 126 26.85 -22.02 3.34
N LYS A 127 25.59 -22.48 3.38
CA LYS A 127 25.23 -23.90 3.55
C LYS A 127 25.75 -24.81 2.42
N ARG A 128 25.95 -24.28 1.22
CA ARG A 128 26.56 -25.03 0.10
C ARG A 128 28.01 -25.43 0.37
N THR A 129 28.72 -24.64 1.17
CA THR A 129 30.18 -24.78 1.36
C THR A 129 30.56 -25.12 2.80
N TYR A 130 29.67 -24.89 3.77
CA TYR A 130 29.86 -25.19 5.18
C TYR A 130 28.55 -25.67 5.80
N LYS A 131 28.54 -26.84 6.46
CA LYS A 131 27.33 -27.49 7.00
C LYS A 131 27.12 -27.31 8.52
N GLY A 132 28.00 -26.59 9.22
CA GLY A 132 27.90 -26.40 10.67
C GLY A 132 27.00 -25.23 11.07
N SER A 133 26.48 -25.26 12.29
CA SER A 133 25.96 -24.07 12.98
C SER A 133 27.13 -23.28 13.59
N TRP A 134 27.05 -21.95 13.57
CA TRP A 134 28.11 -21.08 14.08
C TRP A 134 27.65 -20.33 15.33
N SER A 135 28.39 -20.51 16.42
CA SER A 135 28.28 -19.79 17.69
C SER A 135 29.63 -19.23 18.15
N GLY A 136 30.57 -19.08 17.21
CA GLY A 136 31.97 -18.74 17.49
C GLY A 136 32.22 -17.25 17.72
N GLN A 137 33.49 -16.92 17.95
CA GLN A 137 33.94 -15.53 18.13
C GLN A 137 33.95 -14.75 16.82
N ARG A 138 33.70 -13.45 16.91
CA ARG A 138 33.83 -12.52 15.79
C ARG A 138 35.30 -12.23 15.50
N ILE A 139 35.66 -12.13 14.21
CA ILE A 139 36.99 -11.64 13.84
C ILE A 139 37.17 -10.19 14.32
N SER A 140 38.39 -9.84 14.71
CA SER A 140 38.76 -8.51 15.23
C SER A 140 40.25 -8.29 15.05
N ARG A 141 40.73 -7.05 15.21
CA ARG A 141 42.16 -6.71 15.07
C ARG A 141 43.10 -7.60 15.89
N SER A 142 42.73 -7.95 17.11
CA SER A 142 43.53 -8.83 17.99
C SER A 142 43.36 -10.33 17.69
N ARG A 143 42.39 -10.70 16.85
CA ARG A 143 42.09 -12.09 16.48
C ARG A 143 42.47 -12.33 15.02
N GLY A 144 43.74 -12.70 14.82
CA GLY A 144 44.35 -13.10 13.54
C GLY A 144 43.48 -13.98 12.65
N SER A 145 42.76 -14.92 13.27
CA SER A 145 41.83 -15.80 12.59
C SER A 145 40.77 -16.34 13.55
N VAL A 146 39.59 -16.64 13.00
CA VAL A 146 38.50 -17.31 13.71
C VAL A 146 37.87 -18.37 12.81
N MET A 147 37.14 -19.32 13.41
CA MET A 147 36.17 -20.11 12.65
C MET A 147 34.88 -19.31 12.52
N GLY A 148 34.55 -18.89 11.30
CA GLY A 148 33.33 -18.16 10.96
C GLY A 148 32.21 -19.07 10.47
N PRO A 149 31.02 -18.51 10.19
CA PRO A 149 29.86 -19.27 9.71
C PRO A 149 30.04 -19.91 8.34
N SER A 150 31.02 -19.46 7.56
CA SER A 150 31.31 -19.97 6.21
C SER A 150 32.65 -20.69 6.10
N GLY A 151 33.28 -21.03 7.23
CA GLY A 151 34.62 -21.61 7.27
C GLY A 151 35.60 -20.70 8.00
N ARG A 152 36.90 -20.95 7.83
CA ARG A 152 37.95 -20.15 8.46
C ARG A 152 37.90 -18.71 7.94
N GLU A 153 38.02 -17.74 8.83
CA GLU A 153 38.11 -16.33 8.50
C GLU A 153 39.47 -15.79 8.93
N THR A 154 40.08 -15.01 8.05
CA THR A 154 41.21 -14.12 8.37
C THR A 154 40.89 -12.71 7.88
N TYR A 155 41.85 -11.80 7.94
CA TYR A 155 41.67 -10.43 7.48
C TYR A 155 42.88 -9.96 6.68
N TYR A 156 42.66 -8.91 5.90
CA TYR A 156 43.70 -8.20 5.19
C TYR A 156 43.37 -6.72 5.09
N ASN A 157 44.42 -5.91 4.92
CA ASN A 157 44.31 -4.48 4.76
C ASN A 157 45.00 -4.04 3.48
N LEU A 158 44.30 -4.24 2.36
CA LEU A 158 44.73 -3.76 1.05
C LEU A 158 43.85 -2.60 0.58
N ASN A 159 44.38 -1.82 -0.36
CA ASN A 159 43.60 -0.81 -1.07
C ASN A 159 42.56 -1.50 -1.96
N MET A 160 41.28 -1.27 -1.68
CA MET A 160 40.17 -1.94 -2.37
C MET A 160 39.74 -1.26 -3.68
N ALA A 161 40.43 -0.20 -4.14
CA ALA A 161 40.05 0.56 -5.34
C ALA A 161 39.89 -0.33 -6.59
N SER A 162 40.82 -1.26 -6.83
CA SER A 162 40.74 -2.22 -7.95
C SER A 162 39.52 -3.13 -7.82
N CYS A 163 39.29 -3.70 -6.63
CA CYS A 163 38.13 -4.54 -6.38
C CYS A 163 36.81 -3.76 -6.57
N VAL A 164 36.74 -2.52 -6.09
CA VAL A 164 35.56 -1.66 -6.26
C VAL A 164 35.31 -1.40 -7.75
N SER A 165 36.35 -1.05 -8.52
CA SER A 165 36.27 -0.85 -9.98
C SER A 165 35.70 -2.08 -10.69
N ILE A 166 36.26 -3.27 -10.40
CA ILE A 166 35.78 -4.54 -10.97
C ILE A 166 34.30 -4.79 -10.62
N MET A 167 33.90 -4.49 -9.38
CA MET A 167 32.51 -4.63 -8.95
C MET A 167 31.60 -3.62 -9.66
N ARG A 168 32.07 -2.41 -9.96
CA ARG A 168 31.32 -1.43 -10.79
C ARG A 168 31.06 -1.99 -12.19
N SER A 169 32.08 -2.55 -12.83
CA SER A 169 31.94 -3.20 -14.15
C SER A 169 30.98 -4.40 -14.13
N LYS A 170 30.75 -5.00 -12.94
CA LYS A 170 29.78 -6.08 -12.72
C LYS A 170 28.36 -5.60 -12.38
N GLY A 171 28.09 -4.30 -12.42
CA GLY A 171 26.76 -3.73 -12.18
C GLY A 171 26.47 -3.34 -10.73
N PHE A 172 27.45 -3.43 -9.82
CA PHE A 172 27.30 -2.92 -8.45
C PHE A 172 27.54 -1.41 -8.47
N SER A 173 26.52 -0.60 -8.76
CA SER A 173 26.65 0.86 -8.87
C SER A 173 27.02 1.52 -7.53
N GLU A 174 27.71 2.66 -7.59
CA GLU A 174 28.08 3.42 -6.39
C GLU A 174 26.88 3.90 -5.58
N LYS A 175 25.79 4.30 -6.25
CA LYS A 175 24.54 4.71 -5.60
C LYS A 175 23.91 3.62 -4.74
N LYS A 176 23.91 2.36 -5.22
CA LYS A 176 23.31 1.24 -4.48
C LYS A 176 24.33 0.57 -3.55
N TYR A 177 25.60 0.55 -3.95
CA TYR A 177 26.67 -0.15 -3.26
C TYR A 177 27.88 0.78 -2.99
N PRO A 178 27.74 1.85 -2.19
CA PRO A 178 28.85 2.73 -1.87
C PRO A 178 29.96 1.96 -1.13
N TYR A 179 31.22 2.32 -1.39
CA TYR A 179 32.34 1.84 -0.59
C TYR A 179 32.39 2.64 0.72
N ALA A 180 32.57 1.95 1.85
CA ALA A 180 32.72 2.59 3.15
C ALA A 180 33.51 1.72 4.11
N VAL A 181 34.16 2.35 5.08
CA VAL A 181 34.75 1.67 6.24
C VAL A 181 33.81 1.86 7.42
N ARG A 182 33.44 0.77 8.10
CA ARG A 182 32.60 0.83 9.32
C ARG A 182 33.42 1.30 10.51
N ASN A 183 32.74 1.66 11.59
CA ASN A 183 33.39 2.04 12.86
C ASN A 183 34.26 0.91 13.47
N ASP A 184 34.02 -0.35 13.10
CA ASP A 184 34.83 -1.51 13.53
C ASP A 184 36.00 -1.82 12.56
N GLY A 185 36.27 -0.93 11.61
CA GLY A 185 37.36 -1.01 10.64
C GLY A 185 37.12 -1.95 9.47
N VAL A 186 35.96 -2.61 9.42
CA VAL A 186 35.62 -3.51 8.29
C VAL A 186 35.23 -2.70 7.06
N LYS A 187 35.87 -3.01 5.93
CA LYS A 187 35.56 -2.41 4.63
C LYS A 187 34.30 -3.04 4.05
N THR A 188 33.42 -2.21 3.50
CA THR A 188 32.11 -2.63 3.01
C THR A 188 31.80 -2.06 1.63
N LEU A 189 30.95 -2.80 0.91
CA LEU A 189 30.39 -2.38 -0.37
C LEU A 189 28.85 -2.49 -0.28
N GLY A 190 28.15 -1.35 -0.25
CA GLY A 190 26.71 -1.29 0.01
C GLY A 190 26.32 -1.70 1.43
N GLY A 191 27.23 -1.54 2.39
CA GLY A 191 27.04 -1.98 3.77
C GLY A 191 27.24 -3.49 3.99
N TYR A 192 27.62 -4.25 2.95
CA TYR A 192 28.00 -5.65 3.05
C TYR A 192 29.52 -5.79 3.20
N VAL A 193 29.95 -6.73 4.04
CA VAL A 193 31.37 -6.96 4.35
C VAL A 193 32.10 -7.39 3.08
N MET A 194 33.15 -6.67 2.69
CA MET A 194 33.95 -7.06 1.52
C MET A 194 34.82 -8.26 1.89
N VAL A 195 34.73 -9.34 1.11
CA VAL A 195 35.52 -10.56 1.34
C VAL A 195 36.27 -11.01 0.09
N ALA A 196 37.45 -11.56 0.31
CA ALA A 196 38.13 -12.42 -0.64
C ALA A 196 37.70 -13.88 -0.42
N ALA A 197 37.47 -14.62 -1.51
CA ALA A 197 37.06 -16.01 -1.46
C ALA A 197 37.60 -16.78 -2.67
N ASN A 198 37.53 -18.11 -2.63
CA ASN A 198 37.74 -18.93 -3.82
C ASN A 198 36.60 -18.71 -4.83
N LEU A 199 36.92 -18.11 -5.98
CA LEU A 199 35.93 -17.71 -6.99
C LEU A 199 35.26 -18.87 -7.71
N SER A 200 35.87 -20.07 -7.73
CA SER A 200 35.28 -21.25 -8.35
C SER A 200 34.07 -21.77 -7.56
N ILE A 201 34.02 -21.51 -6.25
CA ILE A 201 32.89 -21.90 -5.39
C ILE A 201 32.02 -20.71 -4.97
N ARG A 202 32.60 -19.52 -4.93
CA ARG A 202 31.96 -18.27 -4.47
C ARG A 202 32.32 -17.14 -5.45
N PRO A 203 31.63 -17.03 -6.59
CA PRO A 203 31.91 -15.99 -7.58
C PRO A 203 31.72 -14.57 -7.03
N LYS A 204 32.44 -13.59 -7.61
CA LYS A 204 32.29 -12.17 -7.23
C LYS A 204 30.83 -11.71 -7.33
N GLY A 205 30.37 -10.98 -6.33
CA GLY A 205 28.98 -10.53 -6.17
C GLY A 205 28.10 -11.50 -5.38
N SER A 206 28.57 -12.71 -5.09
CA SER A 206 27.85 -13.65 -4.22
C SER A 206 27.80 -13.11 -2.80
N PHE A 207 26.65 -13.25 -2.15
CA PHE A 207 26.52 -12.95 -0.73
C PHE A 207 26.82 -14.19 0.12
N ILE A 208 27.45 -13.99 1.27
CA ILE A 208 27.78 -15.08 2.20
C ILE A 208 27.76 -14.62 3.66
N MET A 209 27.60 -15.54 4.61
CA MET A 209 27.64 -15.18 6.03
C MET A 209 29.10 -15.05 6.48
N THR A 210 29.38 -14.04 7.31
CA THR A 210 30.68 -13.90 7.99
C THR A 210 30.46 -13.67 9.48
N SER A 211 31.50 -13.81 10.29
CA SER A 211 31.43 -13.52 11.72
C SER A 211 31.14 -12.04 12.04
N VAL A 212 31.27 -11.15 11.05
CA VAL A 212 31.08 -9.69 11.20
C VAL A 212 29.95 -9.13 10.31
N GLY A 213 29.06 -10.00 9.81
CA GLY A 213 27.85 -9.63 9.07
C GLY A 213 27.69 -10.36 7.73
N THR A 214 26.70 -9.98 6.93
CA THR A 214 26.59 -10.48 5.55
C THR A 214 27.71 -9.90 4.70
N GLY A 215 28.52 -10.78 4.12
CA GLY A 215 29.59 -10.44 3.19
C GLY A 215 29.18 -10.50 1.74
N ILE A 216 29.91 -9.78 0.91
CA ILE A 216 29.87 -9.78 -0.55
C ILE A 216 31.26 -10.12 -1.08
N VAL A 217 31.34 -11.13 -1.94
CA VAL A 217 32.62 -11.53 -2.53
C VAL A 217 33.06 -10.50 -3.55
N VAL A 218 34.22 -9.91 -3.33
CA VAL A 218 34.79 -8.88 -4.22
C VAL A 218 36.16 -9.28 -4.73
N ASP A 219 36.87 -10.14 -4.01
CA ASP A 219 38.28 -10.41 -4.24
C ASP A 219 38.60 -11.91 -4.17
N THR A 220 39.86 -12.27 -4.43
CA THR A 220 40.43 -13.60 -4.26
C THR A 220 41.87 -13.48 -3.80
N GLY A 221 42.43 -14.55 -3.22
CA GLY A 221 43.83 -14.57 -2.81
C GLY A 221 44.46 -15.94 -3.01
N GLY A 222 45.78 -16.01 -2.86
CA GLY A 222 46.53 -17.27 -2.97
C GLY A 222 46.10 -18.35 -1.96
N PHE A 223 45.48 -17.97 -0.85
CA PHE A 223 44.93 -18.92 0.13
C PHE A 223 43.86 -19.83 -0.49
N ALA A 224 43.15 -19.38 -1.53
CA ALA A 224 42.01 -20.07 -2.12
C ALA A 224 42.36 -21.45 -2.69
N SER A 225 43.64 -21.67 -3.09
CA SER A 225 44.13 -22.95 -3.58
C SER A 225 44.38 -23.96 -2.45
N ARG A 226 44.71 -23.49 -1.24
CA ARG A 226 45.05 -24.33 -0.09
C ARG A 226 43.87 -24.54 0.85
N ASN A 227 43.03 -23.52 1.01
CA ASN A 227 41.83 -23.56 1.83
C ASN A 227 40.65 -22.95 1.06
N PRO A 228 39.98 -23.73 0.20
CA PRO A 228 38.93 -23.22 -0.69
C PRO A 228 37.76 -22.55 0.02
N THR A 229 37.43 -22.96 1.25
CA THR A 229 36.30 -22.41 2.01
C THR A 229 36.68 -21.24 2.91
N GLN A 230 37.97 -20.92 3.05
CA GLN A 230 38.43 -19.76 3.80
C GLN A 230 37.89 -18.46 3.19
N LEU A 231 37.70 -17.47 4.04
CA LEU A 231 37.42 -16.10 3.69
C LEU A 231 38.51 -15.20 4.28
N ASP A 232 38.95 -14.21 3.51
CA ASP A 232 39.72 -13.11 4.07
C ASP A 232 38.84 -11.86 4.04
N ILE A 233 38.69 -11.20 5.19
CA ILE A 233 37.83 -10.04 5.38
C ILE A 233 38.64 -8.77 5.14
N ALA A 234 38.14 -7.88 4.28
CA ALA A 234 38.80 -6.61 4.02
C ALA A 234 38.57 -5.64 5.19
N THR A 235 39.67 -5.11 5.71
CA THR A 235 39.70 -4.28 6.94
C THR A 235 40.64 -3.08 6.76
N ASP A 236 40.60 -2.10 7.67
CA ASP A 236 41.47 -0.92 7.71
C ASP A 236 42.59 -1.00 8.75
N TRP A 237 42.66 -2.10 9.50
CA TRP A 237 43.57 -2.30 10.62
C TRP A 237 44.69 -3.30 10.35
#